data_AF-A0A3M6UY00-F1
#
_entry.id   AF-A0A3M6UY00-F1
#
_cell.length_a   1.000
_cell.length_b   1.000
_cell.length_c   1.000
_cell.angle_alpha   90.00
_cell.angle_beta   90.00
_cell.angle_gamma   90.00
#
_symmetry.space_group_name_H-M   'P 1'
#
loop_
_entity.id
_entity.type
_entity.pdbx_description
1 polymer ?
#
loop_
_entity_poly.entity_id
_entity_poly.type
_entity_poly.pdbx_seq_one_letter_code
_entity_poly.pdbx_strand_id
1 'polypeptide(L)'
;VFIQKVIFIISTAACSKPFTLFPSGQSACVNNPCKNNATCQSGFTDKGYHCLCTAGFKSLTCDEDIDECTIGNHDCGTNAVCNNTKGSYNCTCITDYLGDGKKCIRKVSTCKEVYDRNTSTVDKLVTLHIDSKPISVFCHMKIDGCGNGGWTPLMKIDGDKDTFHFGSHYWTDKNEYSPFGGQTAFDRQETKLSTYWNTPFSKICLGMKIDQQLKFIVIKKKADSLYSLIADEIYRSTSLGRGKWKALIGSKGSLQLHCNKEGFNAVSDERHSRARIGILGNNENECNTCDSRIGFGTGGDPDNSITCGNAASWLYGSDNGKSDIKTMGTKESGQITLLLESKPVLIFCHMENFGCGDGGWTLIMKINGTKVTLSHLLLLWSQ
;
A
#
# COMPACT_ATOMS: atom_id res chain seq x y z
N VAL A 1 -85.67 -50.63 -28.29
CA VAL A 1 -85.28 -50.70 -26.86
C VAL A 1 -84.15 -49.69 -26.68
N PHE A 2 -84.39 -48.73 -25.78
CA PHE A 2 -83.52 -47.67 -25.28
C PHE A 2 -82.92 -46.63 -26.25
N ILE A 3 -83.63 -45.49 -26.29
CA ILE A 3 -83.03 -44.15 -26.40
C ILE A 3 -82.02 -44.00 -25.24
N GLN A 4 -80.78 -43.65 -25.55
CA GLN A 4 -79.88 -43.06 -24.56
C GLN A 4 -79.38 -41.72 -25.11
N LYS A 5 -79.94 -40.66 -24.52
CA LYS A 5 -79.59 -39.27 -24.77
C LYS A 5 -78.09 -39.07 -24.56
N VAL A 6 -77.41 -38.56 -25.57
CA VAL A 6 -76.07 -37.99 -25.41
C VAL A 6 -76.24 -36.63 -24.73
N ILE A 7 -75.89 -36.57 -23.44
CA ILE A 7 -75.79 -35.32 -22.69
C ILE A 7 -74.40 -34.76 -22.95
N PHE A 8 -74.32 -33.65 -23.69
CA PHE A 8 -73.13 -32.81 -23.72
C PHE A 8 -73.02 -32.10 -22.37
N ILE A 9 -72.06 -32.50 -21.53
CA ILE A 9 -71.63 -31.69 -20.40
C ILE A 9 -70.70 -30.62 -20.96
N ILE A 10 -71.27 -29.49 -21.38
CA ILE A 10 -70.49 -28.26 -21.49
C ILE A 10 -70.25 -27.81 -20.06
N SER A 11 -69.06 -28.05 -19.53
CA SER A 11 -68.60 -27.35 -18.34
C SER A 11 -68.40 -25.88 -18.73
N THR A 12 -69.48 -25.10 -18.72
CA THR A 12 -69.34 -23.67 -18.48
C THR A 12 -68.93 -23.59 -17.02
N ALA A 13 -67.62 -23.51 -16.76
CA ALA A 13 -67.15 -22.92 -15.53
C ALA A 13 -67.69 -21.49 -15.52
N ALA A 14 -68.87 -21.32 -14.94
CA ALA A 14 -69.39 -20.01 -14.62
C ALA A 14 -68.34 -19.38 -13.71
N CYS A 15 -67.72 -18.30 -14.18
CA CYS A 15 -66.91 -17.43 -13.33
C CYS A 15 -67.87 -16.71 -12.37
N SER A 16 -68.40 -17.43 -11.39
CA SER A 16 -69.19 -16.87 -10.30
C SER A 16 -68.25 -16.51 -9.15
N LYS A 17 -67.33 -15.58 -9.41
CA LYS A 17 -66.87 -14.73 -8.32
C LYS A 17 -67.97 -13.69 -8.10
N PRO A 18 -68.44 -13.46 -6.86
CA PRO A 18 -69.38 -12.38 -6.59
C PRO A 18 -68.71 -11.07 -6.98
N PHE A 19 -69.17 -10.47 -8.08
CA PHE A 19 -68.79 -9.11 -8.45
C PHE A 19 -69.50 -8.18 -7.46
N THR A 20 -68.76 -7.70 -6.46
CA THR A 20 -69.23 -6.57 -5.65
C THR A 20 -69.29 -5.34 -6.56
N LEU A 21 -70.48 -5.01 -7.03
CA LEU A 21 -70.77 -3.72 -7.64
C LEU A 21 -70.55 -2.64 -6.57
N PHE A 22 -69.39 -1.98 -6.62
CA PHE A 22 -69.19 -0.74 -5.88
C PHE A 22 -70.21 0.29 -6.38
N PRO A 23 -70.86 1.06 -5.49
CA PRO A 23 -71.78 2.11 -5.90
C PRO A 23 -71.08 3.04 -6.89
N SER A 24 -71.76 3.32 -8.00
CA SER A 24 -71.33 4.29 -9.02
C SER A 24 -70.95 5.62 -8.36
N GLY A 25 -69.65 5.87 -8.20
CA GLY A 25 -69.09 7.14 -7.73
C GLY A 25 -67.99 7.06 -6.67
N GLN A 26 -67.78 5.93 -5.98
CA GLN A 26 -66.79 5.85 -4.89
C GLN A 26 -65.55 5.07 -5.32
N SER A 27 -64.52 5.80 -5.75
CA SER A 27 -63.21 5.20 -6.06
C SER A 27 -62.56 4.68 -4.78
N ALA A 28 -62.11 3.42 -4.77
CA ALA A 28 -61.33 2.88 -3.66
C ALA A 28 -59.98 3.60 -3.47
N CYS A 29 -59.59 4.50 -4.39
CA CYS A 29 -58.44 5.38 -4.27
C CYS A 29 -58.69 6.69 -3.51
N VAL A 30 -59.92 6.99 -3.06
CA VAL A 30 -60.23 8.25 -2.35
C VAL A 30 -59.36 8.47 -1.10
N ASN A 31 -59.05 7.40 -0.35
CA ASN A 31 -58.20 7.45 0.84
C ASN A 31 -56.74 7.02 0.58
N ASN A 32 -56.36 6.86 -0.69
CA ASN A 32 -55.10 6.28 -1.16
C ASN A 32 -54.55 5.12 -0.28
N PRO A 33 -55.00 3.87 -0.50
CA PRO A 33 -54.52 2.71 0.27
C PRO A 33 -53.05 2.36 -0.01
N CYS A 34 -52.45 2.88 -1.08
CA CYS A 34 -51.10 2.56 -1.51
C CYS A 34 -50.04 3.27 -0.63
N LYS A 35 -48.95 2.57 -0.30
CA LYS A 35 -47.84 3.06 0.52
C LYS A 35 -46.63 3.45 -0.34
N ASN A 36 -45.62 4.04 0.29
CA ASN A 36 -44.31 4.35 -0.32
C ASN A 36 -44.41 5.14 -1.65
N ASN A 37 -45.29 6.14 -1.72
CA ASN A 37 -45.53 6.99 -2.90
C ASN A 37 -46.05 6.24 -4.14
N ALA A 38 -46.59 5.03 -3.98
CA ALA A 38 -47.21 4.29 -5.07
C ALA A 38 -48.49 4.99 -5.61
N THR A 39 -48.77 4.78 -6.89
CA THR A 39 -49.94 5.38 -7.56
C THR A 39 -51.14 4.46 -7.45
N CYS A 40 -52.23 4.95 -6.84
CA CYS A 40 -53.50 4.22 -6.81
C CYS A 40 -54.28 4.42 -8.11
N GLN A 41 -54.69 3.31 -8.72
CA GLN A 41 -55.60 3.31 -9.86
C GLN A 41 -56.86 2.52 -9.52
N SER A 42 -58.02 3.04 -9.91
CA SER A 42 -59.29 2.33 -9.77
C SER A 42 -59.31 1.16 -10.75
N GLY A 43 -59.61 -0.05 -10.28
CA GLY A 43 -59.52 -1.26 -11.09
C GLY A 43 -60.51 -2.35 -10.66
N PHE A 44 -60.79 -3.29 -11.56
CA PHE A 44 -61.73 -4.41 -11.37
C PHE A 44 -61.10 -5.59 -10.58
N THR A 45 -60.46 -5.30 -9.46
CA THR A 45 -59.98 -6.34 -8.53
C THR A 45 -61.05 -6.62 -7.48
N ASP A 46 -60.93 -7.73 -6.75
CA ASP A 46 -61.81 -8.07 -5.62
C ASP A 46 -61.83 -6.94 -4.54
N LYS A 47 -60.88 -5.99 -4.57
CA LYS A 47 -60.80 -4.83 -3.67
C LYS A 47 -61.14 -3.47 -4.32
N GLY A 48 -61.39 -3.41 -5.63
CA GLY A 48 -61.78 -2.18 -6.34
C GLY A 48 -60.64 -1.19 -6.66
N TYR A 49 -59.39 -1.56 -6.38
CA TYR A 49 -58.20 -0.76 -6.71
C TYR A 49 -57.00 -1.65 -7.07
N HIS A 50 -56.00 -1.06 -7.71
CA HIS A 50 -54.67 -1.61 -7.84
C HIS A 50 -53.61 -0.52 -7.59
N CYS A 51 -52.56 -0.88 -6.88
CA CYS A 51 -51.43 0.01 -6.62
C CYS A 51 -50.32 -0.26 -7.63
N LEU A 52 -49.90 0.78 -8.35
CA LEU A 52 -48.67 0.75 -9.15
C LEU A 52 -47.51 1.13 -8.22
N CYS A 53 -46.78 0.11 -7.78
CA CYS A 53 -45.65 0.30 -6.88
C CYS A 53 -44.53 1.08 -7.55
N THR A 54 -43.92 1.98 -6.79
CA THR A 54 -42.62 2.56 -7.12
C THR A 54 -41.57 1.46 -7.16
N ALA A 55 -40.50 1.65 -7.94
CA ALA A 55 -39.40 0.69 -8.00
C ALA A 55 -38.85 0.42 -6.59
N GLY A 56 -38.54 -0.84 -6.30
CA GLY A 56 -38.08 -1.28 -4.97
C GLY A 56 -39.18 -1.71 -4.00
N PHE A 57 -40.47 -1.65 -4.37
CA PHE A 57 -41.58 -2.08 -3.51
C PHE A 57 -42.49 -3.12 -4.18
N LYS A 58 -43.07 -4.00 -3.37
CA LYS A 58 -44.01 -5.05 -3.75
C LYS A 58 -45.18 -5.13 -2.77
N SER A 59 -46.05 -6.13 -2.95
CA SER A 59 -47.35 -6.34 -2.28
C SER A 59 -48.52 -5.61 -2.97
N LEU A 60 -49.75 -5.95 -2.53
CA LEU A 60 -50.99 -5.31 -3.00
C LEU A 60 -51.03 -3.81 -2.67
N THR A 61 -50.39 -3.41 -1.58
CA THR A 61 -50.37 -2.03 -1.04
C THR A 61 -49.03 -1.34 -1.20
N CYS A 62 -48.03 -1.99 -1.81
CA CYS A 62 -46.67 -1.46 -1.97
C CYS A 62 -45.98 -1.15 -0.64
N ASP A 63 -46.32 -1.87 0.43
CA ASP A 63 -45.78 -1.70 1.77
C ASP A 63 -44.60 -2.63 2.07
N GLU A 64 -44.43 -3.68 1.26
CA GLU A 64 -43.29 -4.58 1.35
C GLU A 64 -42.13 -4.07 0.50
N ASP A 65 -40.95 -4.09 1.11
CA ASP A 65 -39.68 -3.79 0.45
C ASP A 65 -39.22 -4.97 -0.42
N ILE A 66 -38.63 -4.68 -1.58
CA ILE A 66 -37.91 -5.68 -2.37
C ILE A 66 -36.47 -5.67 -1.91
N ASP A 67 -35.99 -6.79 -1.37
CA ASP A 67 -34.58 -6.94 -1.06
C ASP A 67 -33.81 -7.34 -2.33
N GLU A 68 -33.27 -6.35 -3.05
CA GLU A 68 -32.52 -6.59 -4.29
C GLU A 68 -31.27 -7.45 -4.09
N CYS A 69 -30.70 -7.42 -2.88
CA CYS A 69 -29.51 -8.19 -2.53
C CYS A 69 -29.81 -9.69 -2.47
N THR A 70 -30.96 -10.08 -1.92
CA THR A 70 -31.36 -11.50 -1.82
C THR A 70 -31.77 -12.11 -3.16
N ILE A 71 -32.38 -11.32 -4.05
CA ILE A 71 -32.82 -11.79 -5.37
C ILE A 71 -31.76 -11.63 -6.46
N GLY A 72 -30.61 -11.02 -6.15
CA GLY A 72 -29.51 -10.78 -7.09
C GLY A 72 -29.79 -9.69 -8.13
N ASN A 73 -30.75 -8.79 -7.87
CA ASN A 73 -31.13 -7.71 -8.78
C ASN A 73 -30.38 -6.41 -8.44
N HIS A 74 -29.05 -6.50 -8.36
CA HIS A 74 -28.19 -5.37 -8.03
C HIS A 74 -26.99 -5.30 -8.97
N ASP A 75 -26.38 -4.12 -9.10
CA ASP A 75 -25.19 -3.90 -9.93
C ASP A 75 -23.89 -3.70 -9.12
N CYS A 76 -23.88 -4.14 -7.86
CA CYS A 76 -22.68 -4.14 -7.03
C CYS A 76 -21.51 -4.88 -7.68
N GLY A 77 -20.30 -4.33 -7.53
CA GLY A 77 -19.08 -4.89 -8.10
C GLY A 77 -18.62 -6.17 -7.41
N THR A 78 -17.73 -6.92 -8.08
CA THR A 78 -17.22 -8.24 -7.62
C THR A 78 -16.58 -8.23 -6.23
N ASN A 79 -16.09 -7.07 -5.76
CA ASN A 79 -15.49 -6.92 -4.43
C ASN A 79 -16.32 -5.96 -3.55
N ALA A 80 -17.64 -6.04 -3.63
CA ALA A 80 -18.56 -5.25 -2.83
C ALA A 80 -19.63 -6.13 -2.17
N VAL A 81 -20.12 -5.66 -1.03
CA VAL A 81 -21.29 -6.17 -0.32
C VAL A 81 -22.50 -5.34 -0.75
N CYS A 82 -23.59 -6.02 -1.13
CA CYS A 82 -24.89 -5.39 -1.32
C CYS A 82 -25.58 -5.26 0.04
N ASN A 83 -26.02 -4.05 0.38
CA ASN A 83 -26.81 -3.76 1.57
C ASN A 83 -28.18 -3.25 1.13
N ASN A 84 -29.22 -4.01 1.48
CA ASN A 84 -30.58 -3.62 1.17
C ASN A 84 -31.00 -2.38 1.97
N THR A 85 -31.79 -1.50 1.36
CA THR A 85 -32.36 -0.31 1.98
C THR A 85 -33.82 -0.17 1.59
N LYS A 86 -34.61 0.60 2.34
CA LYS A 86 -36.03 0.71 2.00
C LYS A 86 -36.23 1.38 0.62
N GLY A 87 -36.69 0.61 -0.36
CA GLY A 87 -36.96 0.99 -1.75
C GLY A 87 -35.74 1.00 -2.67
N SER A 88 -34.57 0.49 -2.24
CA SER A 88 -33.33 0.49 -3.03
C SER A 88 -32.25 -0.38 -2.35
N TYR A 89 -31.05 -0.43 -2.91
CA TYR A 89 -29.87 -0.99 -2.26
C TYR A 89 -28.68 -0.03 -2.33
N ASN A 90 -27.68 -0.29 -1.50
CA ASN A 90 -26.37 0.35 -1.55
C ASN A 90 -25.27 -0.69 -1.65
N CYS A 91 -24.23 -0.39 -2.42
CA CYS A 91 -23.06 -1.25 -2.54
C CYS A 91 -21.90 -0.67 -1.72
N THR A 92 -21.22 -1.50 -0.93
CA THR A 92 -20.04 -1.10 -0.16
C THR A 92 -18.89 -2.03 -0.47
N CYS A 93 -17.73 -1.50 -0.90
CA CYS A 93 -16.56 -2.32 -1.15
C CYS A 93 -16.16 -3.11 0.12
N ILE A 94 -15.76 -4.38 -0.07
CA ILE A 94 -15.27 -5.24 1.01
C ILE A 94 -13.98 -4.66 1.62
N THR A 95 -13.59 -5.17 2.80
CA THR A 95 -12.33 -4.82 3.45
C THR A 95 -11.15 -4.92 2.48
N ASP A 96 -10.23 -3.97 2.56
CA ASP A 96 -9.09 -3.78 1.64
C ASP A 96 -9.42 -3.36 0.20
N TYR A 97 -10.65 -2.92 -0.08
CA TYR A 97 -11.01 -2.30 -1.36
C TYR A 97 -11.53 -0.87 -1.18
N LEU A 98 -11.49 -0.09 -2.26
CA LEU A 98 -11.95 1.29 -2.36
C LEU A 98 -12.74 1.51 -3.62
N GLY A 99 -13.75 2.37 -3.55
CA GLY A 99 -14.59 2.71 -4.69
C GLY A 99 -16.01 3.04 -4.24
N ASP A 100 -16.90 3.12 -5.22
CA ASP A 100 -18.32 3.43 -5.06
C ASP A 100 -19.20 2.19 -4.81
N GLY A 101 -18.59 1.03 -4.58
CA GLY A 101 -19.30 -0.25 -4.44
C GLY A 101 -19.70 -0.89 -5.77
N LYS A 102 -19.69 -0.17 -6.89
CA LYS A 102 -19.84 -0.73 -8.24
C LYS A 102 -18.48 -1.08 -8.85
N LYS A 103 -17.48 -0.23 -8.62
CA LYS A 103 -16.09 -0.45 -9.00
C LYS A 103 -15.19 -0.41 -7.78
N CYS A 104 -14.77 -1.57 -7.30
CA CYS A 104 -13.91 -1.71 -6.14
C CYS A 104 -12.46 -2.05 -6.55
N ILE A 105 -11.51 -1.21 -6.13
CA ILE A 105 -10.07 -1.34 -6.39
C ILE A 105 -9.37 -1.71 -5.08
N ARG A 106 -8.57 -2.77 -5.11
CA ARG A 106 -7.84 -3.25 -3.93
C ARG A 106 -6.79 -2.24 -3.47
N LYS A 107 -6.78 -1.92 -2.17
CA LYS A 107 -5.74 -1.15 -1.50
C LYS A 107 -4.36 -1.80 -1.69
N VAL A 108 -3.34 -0.98 -1.84
CA VAL A 108 -1.93 -1.38 -1.95
C VAL A 108 -1.14 -0.63 -0.90
N SER A 109 -0.28 -1.32 -0.18
CA SER A 109 0.58 -0.66 0.82
C SER A 109 1.97 -0.32 0.28
N THR A 110 2.38 -0.96 -0.83
CA THR A 110 3.71 -0.80 -1.43
C THR A 110 3.68 -0.84 -2.96
N CYS A 111 4.69 -0.26 -3.60
CA CYS A 111 4.87 -0.32 -5.05
C CYS A 111 5.16 -1.73 -5.56
N LYS A 112 5.72 -2.62 -4.73
CA LYS A 112 5.94 -4.03 -5.07
C LYS A 112 4.63 -4.74 -5.34
N GLU A 113 3.62 -4.51 -4.50
CA GLU A 113 2.30 -5.10 -4.70
C GLU A 113 1.69 -4.64 -6.03
N VAL A 114 1.93 -3.38 -6.42
CA VAL A 114 1.48 -2.87 -7.71
C VAL A 114 2.17 -3.59 -8.86
N TYR A 115 3.49 -3.79 -8.73
CA TYR A 115 4.31 -4.50 -9.71
C TYR A 115 3.88 -5.97 -9.86
N ASP A 116 3.70 -6.68 -8.75
CA ASP A 116 3.34 -8.11 -8.73
C ASP A 116 1.96 -8.39 -9.32
N ARG A 117 1.05 -7.41 -9.27
CA ARG A 117 -0.31 -7.53 -9.83
C ARG A 117 -0.38 -7.32 -11.35
N ASN A 118 0.75 -7.12 -12.04
CA ASN A 118 0.86 -7.09 -13.50
C ASN A 118 -0.02 -6.02 -14.21
N THR A 119 -0.02 -4.77 -13.71
CA THR A 119 -0.81 -3.67 -14.32
C THR A 119 0.01 -2.61 -15.07
N SER A 120 1.34 -2.57 -14.92
CA SER A 120 2.24 -1.68 -15.68
C SER A 120 3.69 -1.97 -15.32
N THR A 121 4.57 -2.11 -16.31
CA THR A 121 6.03 -2.09 -16.14
C THR A 121 6.61 -0.68 -16.20
N VAL A 122 5.75 0.33 -16.39
CA VAL A 122 6.09 1.74 -16.48
C VAL A 122 5.95 2.39 -15.12
N ASP A 123 6.95 3.20 -14.78
CA ASP A 123 6.95 4.08 -13.63
C ASP A 123 5.70 4.98 -13.63
N LYS A 124 5.03 5.10 -12.48
CA LYS A 124 3.76 5.83 -12.39
C LYS A 124 3.50 6.34 -10.98
N LEU A 125 2.67 7.39 -10.91
CA LEU A 125 2.10 7.85 -9.66
C LEU A 125 1.07 6.81 -9.16
N VAL A 126 1.18 6.43 -7.89
CA VAL A 126 0.31 5.45 -7.23
C VAL A 126 -0.13 6.00 -5.88
N THR A 127 -1.40 5.83 -5.55
CA THR A 127 -1.90 6.06 -4.20
C THR A 127 -1.76 4.79 -3.35
N LEU A 128 -0.79 4.79 -2.44
CA LEU A 128 -0.63 3.75 -1.42
C LEU A 128 -1.55 4.05 -0.23
N HIS A 129 -1.99 2.99 0.44
CA HIS A 129 -2.81 3.05 1.64
C HIS A 129 -2.02 2.46 2.79
N ILE A 130 -1.50 3.33 3.65
CA ILE A 130 -0.62 2.99 4.77
C ILE A 130 -1.24 3.58 6.03
N ASP A 131 -1.38 2.79 7.10
CA ASP A 131 -2.05 3.18 8.34
C ASP A 131 -3.44 3.82 8.13
N SER A 132 -4.23 3.25 7.21
CA SER A 132 -5.54 3.78 6.78
C SER A 132 -5.52 5.20 6.17
N LYS A 133 -4.34 5.74 5.86
CA LYS A 133 -4.17 7.03 5.18
C LYS A 133 -3.71 6.83 3.73
N PRO A 134 -4.33 7.52 2.76
CA PRO A 134 -3.84 7.52 1.39
C PRO A 134 -2.60 8.43 1.27
N ILE A 135 -1.54 7.93 0.66
CA ILE A 135 -0.36 8.70 0.26
C ILE A 135 -0.11 8.51 -1.23
N SER A 136 0.20 9.59 -1.95
CA SER A 136 0.55 9.49 -3.37
C SER A 136 2.07 9.45 -3.51
N VAL A 137 2.59 8.43 -4.18
CA VAL A 137 4.03 8.24 -4.39
C VAL A 137 4.34 7.87 -5.84
N PHE A 138 5.51 8.29 -6.31
CA PHE A 138 6.02 7.91 -7.62
C PHE A 138 6.69 6.54 -7.52
N CYS A 139 5.99 5.49 -7.97
CA CYS A 139 6.52 4.13 -7.95
C CYS A 139 7.43 3.89 -9.14
N HIS A 140 8.63 3.40 -8.88
CA HIS A 140 9.58 3.00 -9.92
C HIS A 140 9.50 1.49 -10.15
N MET A 141 9.04 1.05 -11.32
CA MET A 141 8.85 -0.37 -11.61
C MET A 141 10.16 -1.06 -11.99
N LYS A 142 11.09 -0.28 -12.59
CA LYS A 142 12.43 -0.70 -12.95
C LYS A 142 13.42 0.43 -12.70
N ILE A 143 14.56 0.09 -12.11
CA ILE A 143 15.68 1.03 -11.95
C ILE A 143 16.96 0.35 -12.40
N ASP A 144 17.66 0.98 -13.32
CA ASP A 144 18.95 0.49 -13.79
C ASP A 144 19.97 0.49 -12.64
N GLY A 145 20.60 -0.67 -12.41
CA GLY A 145 21.48 -0.90 -11.27
C GLY A 145 20.80 -1.51 -10.04
N CYS A 146 19.48 -1.39 -9.91
CA CYS A 146 18.72 -2.01 -8.82
C CYS A 146 17.87 -3.20 -9.26
N GLY A 147 17.45 -3.22 -10.52
CA GLY A 147 16.62 -4.26 -11.11
C GLY A 147 15.13 -3.91 -11.10
N ASN A 148 14.33 -4.90 -11.48
CA ASN A 148 12.88 -4.79 -11.50
C ASN A 148 12.32 -5.18 -10.14
N GLY A 149 11.22 -4.56 -9.72
CA GLY A 149 10.57 -4.98 -8.47
C GLY A 149 9.63 -3.98 -7.79
N GLY A 150 9.11 -2.94 -8.47
CA GLY A 150 8.17 -2.02 -7.83
C GLY A 150 8.75 -1.33 -6.59
N TRP A 151 9.74 -0.50 -6.81
CA TRP A 151 10.50 0.22 -5.81
C TRP A 151 9.65 1.31 -5.14
N THR A 152 9.50 1.22 -3.82
CA THR A 152 8.70 2.15 -3.01
C THR A 152 9.58 3.27 -2.46
N PRO A 153 9.32 4.56 -2.79
CA PRO A 153 10.15 5.67 -2.31
C PRO A 153 9.94 5.90 -0.81
N LEU A 154 11.02 6.24 -0.11
CA LEU A 154 11.03 6.52 1.33
C LEU A 154 11.38 7.97 1.63
N MET A 155 12.48 8.41 1.04
CA MET A 155 13.14 9.64 1.41
C MET A 155 13.99 10.14 0.24
N LYS A 156 14.06 11.46 0.10
CA LYS A 156 14.97 12.18 -0.79
C LYS A 156 15.70 13.24 0.02
N ILE A 157 17.02 13.27 -0.13
CA ILE A 157 17.93 14.14 0.62
C ILE A 157 18.65 15.03 -0.38
N ASP A 158 18.76 16.32 -0.03
CA ASP A 158 19.54 17.32 -0.75
C ASP A 158 20.83 17.57 0.04
N GLY A 159 21.98 17.21 -0.52
CA GLY A 159 23.28 17.22 0.16
C GLY A 159 23.78 18.60 0.59
N ASP A 160 23.19 19.66 0.05
CA ASP A 160 23.41 21.06 0.39
C ASP A 160 22.60 21.52 1.59
N LYS A 161 21.56 20.77 1.94
CA LYS A 161 20.63 21.13 3.00
C LYS A 161 20.93 20.34 4.25
N ASP A 162 20.76 21.02 5.38
CA ASP A 162 20.99 20.45 6.70
C ASP A 162 19.81 19.60 7.20
N THR A 163 18.68 19.58 6.47
CA THR A 163 17.42 18.91 6.86
C THR A 163 17.64 17.49 7.35
N PHE A 164 18.40 16.69 6.59
CA PHE A 164 18.70 15.30 6.91
C PHE A 164 20.16 15.08 7.32
N HIS A 165 20.80 16.09 7.91
CA HIS A 165 22.11 15.92 8.55
C HIS A 165 22.12 14.73 9.52
N PHE A 166 23.29 14.14 9.77
CA PHE A 166 23.44 12.94 10.60
C PHE A 166 22.69 13.04 11.95
N GLY A 167 22.78 14.19 12.61
CA GLY A 167 22.14 14.47 13.90
C GLY A 167 20.67 14.88 13.84
N SER A 168 20.04 14.89 12.66
CA SER A 168 18.66 15.33 12.50
C SER A 168 17.67 14.36 13.17
N HIS A 169 16.70 14.92 13.90
CA HIS A 169 15.60 14.17 14.51
C HIS A 169 14.74 13.41 13.49
N TYR A 170 14.76 13.81 12.21
CA TYR A 170 14.05 13.10 11.14
C TYR A 170 14.57 11.67 10.91
N TRP A 171 15.72 11.28 11.45
CA TRP A 171 16.17 9.89 11.39
C TRP A 171 15.50 8.99 12.43
N THR A 172 15.08 9.55 13.56
CA THR A 172 14.62 8.83 14.77
C THR A 172 13.14 9.04 15.08
N ASP A 173 12.46 10.00 14.44
CA ASP A 173 11.02 10.23 14.58
C ASP A 173 10.17 9.57 13.46
N LYS A 174 8.84 9.59 13.65
CA LYS A 174 7.84 9.14 12.66
C LYS A 174 7.06 10.32 12.06
N ASN A 175 7.74 11.46 11.90
CA ASN A 175 7.15 12.64 11.26
C ASN A 175 7.45 12.61 9.75
N GLU A 176 6.46 12.99 8.94
CA GLU A 176 6.66 13.22 7.50
C GLU A 176 7.32 14.58 7.28
N TYR A 177 8.10 14.68 6.20
CA TYR A 177 8.66 15.95 5.74
C TYR A 177 8.36 16.11 4.25
N SER A 178 7.72 17.21 3.87
CA SER A 178 7.43 17.53 2.46
C SER A 178 6.90 16.33 1.65
N PRO A 179 5.73 15.75 2.00
CA PRO A 179 5.23 14.52 1.39
C PRO A 179 4.94 14.65 -0.12
N PHE A 180 4.70 15.87 -0.61
CA PHE A 180 4.56 16.15 -2.04
C PHE A 180 5.81 15.81 -2.85
N GLY A 181 7.00 15.90 -2.24
CA GLY A 181 8.23 15.43 -2.87
C GLY A 181 8.17 13.94 -3.22
N GLY A 182 7.38 13.13 -2.51
CA GLY A 182 7.18 11.72 -2.86
C GLY A 182 6.45 11.47 -4.18
N GLN A 183 5.76 12.47 -4.73
CA GLN A 183 4.95 12.35 -5.96
C GLN A 183 5.76 12.54 -7.23
N THR A 184 7.00 12.96 -7.10
CA THR A 184 7.91 13.18 -8.22
C THR A 184 9.02 12.14 -8.22
N ALA A 185 9.55 11.89 -9.42
CA ALA A 185 10.66 10.99 -9.64
C ALA A 185 11.98 11.60 -9.12
N PHE A 186 12.99 11.59 -10.00
CA PHE A 186 14.35 11.89 -9.64
C PHE A 186 14.72 13.41 -9.62
N ASP A 187 14.09 14.20 -8.73
CA ASP A 187 14.16 15.68 -8.65
C ASP A 187 14.83 16.27 -7.39
N ARG A 188 14.86 17.61 -7.23
CA ARG A 188 15.51 18.28 -6.08
C ARG A 188 14.66 18.47 -4.82
N GLN A 189 13.47 17.88 -4.77
CA GLN A 189 12.56 18.09 -3.65
C GLN A 189 12.87 17.07 -2.56
N GLU A 190 13.37 17.56 -1.42
CA GLU A 190 13.51 16.76 -0.21
C GLU A 190 12.16 16.19 0.23
N THR A 191 12.17 14.96 0.74
CA THR A 191 10.97 14.32 1.27
C THR A 191 11.33 13.25 2.28
N LYS A 192 10.45 13.03 3.25
CA LYS A 192 10.39 11.86 4.13
C LYS A 192 8.94 11.42 4.20
N LEU A 193 8.68 10.20 3.75
CA LEU A 193 7.35 9.62 3.65
C LEU A 193 7.11 8.62 4.78
N SER A 194 5.85 8.37 5.11
CA SER A 194 5.44 7.33 6.07
C SER A 194 5.89 5.91 5.69
N THR A 195 6.19 5.67 4.41
CA THR A 195 6.86 4.44 3.96
C THR A 195 8.20 4.20 4.68
N TYR A 196 8.91 5.25 5.14
CA TYR A 196 10.17 5.15 5.89
C TYR A 196 10.06 4.26 7.13
N TRP A 197 8.93 4.32 7.85
CA TRP A 197 8.70 3.54 9.07
C TRP A 197 7.67 2.41 8.94
N ASN A 198 6.86 2.40 7.87
CA ASN A 198 5.78 1.43 7.67
C ASN A 198 6.01 0.40 6.56
N THR A 199 7.13 0.43 5.84
CA THR A 199 7.38 -0.48 4.71
C THR A 199 8.43 -1.54 5.03
N PRO A 200 8.03 -2.82 5.21
CA PRO A 200 8.96 -3.95 5.31
C PRO A 200 9.68 -4.21 3.99
N PHE A 201 10.93 -4.65 4.05
CA PHE A 201 11.73 -4.84 2.86
C PHE A 201 12.80 -5.92 2.95
N SER A 202 13.32 -6.29 1.79
CA SER A 202 14.41 -7.25 1.63
C SER A 202 15.64 -6.67 0.91
N LYS A 203 15.47 -5.58 0.18
CA LYS A 203 16.54 -4.83 -0.47
C LYS A 203 16.29 -3.32 -0.36
N ILE A 204 17.39 -2.57 -0.29
CA ILE A 204 17.41 -1.11 -0.37
C ILE A 204 18.16 -0.75 -1.65
N CYS A 205 17.54 0.03 -2.52
CA CYS A 205 18.19 0.68 -3.64
C CYS A 205 18.55 2.10 -3.21
N LEU A 206 19.85 2.42 -3.32
CA LEU A 206 20.43 3.71 -2.98
C LEU A 206 20.85 4.37 -4.28
N GLY A 207 20.18 5.45 -4.65
CA GLY A 207 20.60 6.30 -5.76
C GLY A 207 21.45 7.45 -5.28
N MET A 208 22.38 7.91 -6.10
CA MET A 208 22.96 9.25 -6.08
C MET A 208 22.93 9.77 -7.51
N LYS A 209 22.62 11.05 -7.69
CA LYS A 209 22.78 11.72 -8.97
C LYS A 209 23.85 12.78 -8.78
N ILE A 210 24.68 12.92 -9.78
CA ILE A 210 25.72 13.93 -9.83
C ILE A 210 25.65 14.40 -11.28
N ASP A 211 25.52 15.70 -11.47
CA ASP A 211 25.19 16.25 -12.78
C ASP A 211 23.88 15.63 -13.32
N GLN A 212 23.84 15.21 -14.58
CA GLN A 212 22.66 14.52 -15.15
C GLN A 212 22.70 12.99 -14.97
N GLN A 213 23.69 12.43 -14.29
CA GLN A 213 23.87 10.99 -14.17
C GLN A 213 23.29 10.47 -12.86
N LEU A 214 22.37 9.52 -12.94
CA LEU A 214 21.89 8.71 -11.81
C LEU A 214 22.71 7.43 -11.72
N LYS A 215 23.20 7.13 -10.53
CA LYS A 215 23.93 5.90 -10.21
C LYS A 215 23.32 5.26 -8.99
N PHE A 216 23.22 3.94 -9.03
CA PHE A 216 22.54 3.19 -7.99
C PHE A 216 23.39 2.02 -7.48
N ILE A 217 23.20 1.71 -6.21
CA ILE A 217 23.68 0.47 -5.59
C ILE A 217 22.55 -0.19 -4.79
N VAL A 218 22.66 -1.50 -4.58
CA VAL A 218 21.67 -2.26 -3.82
C VAL A 218 22.30 -2.88 -2.59
N ILE A 219 21.71 -2.61 -1.43
CA ILE A 219 21.99 -3.32 -0.19
C ILE A 219 20.93 -4.41 -0.01
N LYS A 220 21.37 -5.67 0.11
CA LYS A 220 20.49 -6.79 0.48
C LYS A 220 20.42 -6.86 2.01
N LYS A 221 19.37 -6.28 2.59
CA LYS A 221 19.11 -6.30 4.04
C LYS A 221 17.62 -6.45 4.27
N LYS A 222 17.23 -7.43 5.09
CA LYS A 222 15.85 -7.60 5.53
C LYS A 222 15.61 -6.78 6.79
N ALA A 223 14.51 -6.02 6.83
CA ALA A 223 14.07 -5.28 8.00
C ALA A 223 12.57 -4.95 7.90
N ASP A 224 11.97 -4.58 9.03
CA ASP A 224 10.56 -4.20 9.10
C ASP A 224 10.31 -2.78 8.57
N SER A 225 11.32 -1.92 8.63
CA SER A 225 11.35 -0.60 7.99
C SER A 225 12.74 0.04 8.08
N LEU A 226 12.99 1.12 7.34
CA LEU A 226 14.29 1.80 7.43
C LEU A 226 14.46 2.46 8.80
N TYR A 227 13.37 2.98 9.36
CA TYR A 227 13.28 3.42 10.75
C TYR A 227 13.84 2.37 11.72
N SER A 228 13.45 1.10 11.60
CA SER A 228 13.93 0.02 12.50
C SER A 228 15.44 -0.28 12.40
N LEU A 229 16.11 0.17 11.33
CA LEU A 229 17.56 0.03 11.17
C LEU A 229 18.35 1.26 11.61
N ILE A 230 17.70 2.42 11.73
CA ILE A 230 18.37 3.70 11.97
C ILE A 230 18.04 4.26 13.36
N ALA A 231 16.77 4.21 13.77
CA ALA A 231 16.25 5.01 14.87
C ALA A 231 16.80 4.64 16.26
N ASP A 232 17.31 3.42 16.42
CA ASP A 232 17.95 2.98 17.66
C ASP A 232 19.44 3.38 17.76
N GLU A 233 19.96 4.02 16.72
CA GLU A 233 21.35 4.50 16.64
C GLU A 233 22.42 3.40 16.74
N ILE A 234 22.02 2.13 16.63
CA ILE A 234 22.93 0.99 16.70
C ILE A 234 23.61 0.79 15.34
N TYR A 235 24.94 0.64 15.36
CA TYR A 235 25.73 0.33 14.17
C TYR A 235 25.39 -1.07 13.64
N ARG A 236 25.19 -1.17 12.32
CA ARG A 236 24.98 -2.46 11.64
C ARG A 236 25.79 -2.49 10.35
N SER A 237 26.73 -3.43 10.23
CA SER A 237 27.60 -3.52 9.06
C SER A 237 26.85 -3.92 7.78
N THR A 238 27.40 -3.49 6.65
CA THR A 238 27.08 -4.00 5.30
C THR A 238 28.30 -4.68 4.69
N SER A 239 28.16 -5.22 3.48
CA SER A 239 29.26 -5.91 2.77
C SER A 239 29.25 -5.58 1.28
N LEU A 240 29.02 -4.30 0.93
CA LEU A 240 29.04 -3.84 -0.45
C LEU A 240 30.47 -3.70 -0.98
N GLY A 241 31.39 -3.35 -0.08
CA GLY A 241 32.77 -3.02 -0.41
C GLY A 241 32.95 -1.60 -0.96
N ARG A 242 34.16 -1.08 -0.74
CA ARG A 242 34.61 0.26 -1.14
C ARG A 242 34.27 0.63 -2.59
N GLY A 243 34.53 -0.28 -3.52
CA GLY A 243 34.32 -0.04 -4.95
C GLY A 243 32.86 0.29 -5.30
N LYS A 244 31.89 -0.33 -4.63
CA LYS A 244 30.46 -0.05 -4.83
C LYS A 244 30.07 1.33 -4.31
N TRP A 245 30.56 1.71 -3.13
CA TRP A 245 30.33 3.05 -2.59
C TRP A 245 30.94 4.14 -3.47
N LYS A 246 32.18 3.97 -3.95
CA LYS A 246 32.80 4.89 -4.91
C LYS A 246 32.03 4.95 -6.24
N ALA A 247 31.43 3.84 -6.68
CA ALA A 247 30.65 3.81 -7.92
C ALA A 247 29.42 4.72 -7.90
N LEU A 248 28.83 5.02 -6.72
CA LEU A 248 27.76 6.00 -6.59
C LEU A 248 28.22 7.42 -7.01
N ILE A 249 29.47 7.75 -6.71
CA ILE A 249 30.06 9.04 -7.05
C ILE A 249 30.61 9.03 -8.49
N GLY A 250 31.27 7.94 -8.88
CA GLY A 250 31.97 7.79 -10.14
C GLY A 250 33.46 8.05 -10.04
N SER A 251 34.07 8.51 -11.13
CA SER A 251 35.52 8.74 -11.22
C SER A 251 36.05 9.74 -10.20
N LYS A 252 35.22 10.70 -9.77
CA LYS A 252 35.57 11.72 -8.76
C LYS A 252 35.46 11.22 -7.32
N GLY A 253 34.91 10.03 -7.07
CA GLY A 253 34.72 9.51 -5.71
C GLY A 253 36.05 9.28 -5.01
N SER A 254 36.23 9.90 -3.85
CA SER A 254 37.44 9.82 -3.03
C SER A 254 37.11 9.26 -1.66
N LEU A 255 37.97 8.40 -1.14
CA LEU A 255 37.89 7.88 0.22
C LEU A 255 39.34 7.58 0.62
N GLN A 256 39.65 7.56 1.90
CA GLN A 256 40.98 7.13 2.38
C GLN A 256 41.06 5.62 2.51
N LEU A 257 42.26 5.05 2.40
CA LEU A 257 42.47 3.64 2.06
C LEU A 257 42.04 2.64 3.15
N HIS A 258 42.04 3.05 4.42
CA HIS A 258 41.90 2.18 5.57
C HIS A 258 40.53 2.35 6.29
N CYS A 259 40.31 1.60 7.37
CA CYS A 259 39.05 1.41 8.11
C CYS A 259 37.89 0.77 7.31
N ASN A 260 37.44 1.38 6.21
CA ASN A 260 36.32 0.94 5.37
C ASN A 260 35.05 0.55 6.16
N LYS A 261 34.73 1.27 7.25
CA LYS A 261 33.55 1.00 8.09
C LYS A 261 32.27 1.36 7.34
N GLU A 262 31.65 0.37 6.71
CA GLU A 262 30.39 0.51 5.99
C GLU A 262 29.19 0.01 6.80
N GLY A 263 28.04 0.64 6.61
CA GLY A 263 26.78 0.16 7.15
C GLY A 263 25.78 1.24 7.51
N PHE A 264 24.89 0.86 8.43
CA PHE A 264 23.90 1.73 9.06
C PHE A 264 24.46 2.30 10.36
N ASN A 265 24.20 3.58 10.63
CA ASN A 265 24.73 4.32 11.79
C ASN A 265 26.25 4.17 11.92
N ALA A 266 26.98 4.31 10.82
CA ALA A 266 28.43 4.29 10.81
C ALA A 266 28.95 5.56 11.47
N VAL A 267 29.58 5.41 12.64
CA VAL A 267 30.13 6.52 13.43
C VAL A 267 31.60 6.27 13.70
N SER A 268 32.40 7.34 13.54
CA SER A 268 33.77 7.41 13.99
C SER A 268 33.81 7.91 15.44
N ASP A 269 33.57 9.21 15.64
CA ASP A 269 33.28 9.85 16.93
C ASP A 269 32.36 11.07 16.70
N GLU A 270 32.27 12.00 17.67
CA GLU A 270 31.40 13.18 17.58
C GLU A 270 31.87 14.26 16.58
N ARG A 271 33.17 14.30 16.26
CA ARG A 271 33.79 15.33 15.40
C ARG A 271 34.03 14.81 13.99
N HIS A 272 34.49 13.57 13.89
CA HIS A 272 34.90 12.92 12.66
C HIS A 272 33.70 12.44 11.82
N SER A 273 34.00 11.88 10.65
CA SER A 273 33.02 11.43 9.67
C SER A 273 31.99 10.46 10.28
N ARG A 274 30.72 10.74 9.98
CA ARG A 274 29.57 9.90 10.35
C ARG A 274 28.61 9.77 9.18
N ALA A 275 27.88 8.65 9.12
CA ALA A 275 26.86 8.39 8.12
C ALA A 275 25.73 7.52 8.67
N ARG A 276 24.47 7.91 8.44
CA ARG A 276 23.33 7.06 8.75
C ARG A 276 23.29 5.83 7.86
N ILE A 277 23.66 5.98 6.59
CA ILE A 277 23.89 4.86 5.66
C ILE A 277 25.11 5.24 4.82
N GLY A 278 26.23 4.53 4.94
CA GLY A 278 27.44 4.94 4.23
C GLY A 278 28.66 4.10 4.53
N ILE A 279 29.80 4.55 4.01
CA ILE A 279 31.13 4.06 4.31
C ILE A 279 32.01 5.20 4.83
N LEU A 280 32.81 4.90 5.86
CA LEU A 280 33.83 5.79 6.41
C LEU A 280 35.23 5.25 6.11
N GLY A 281 36.20 6.14 5.99
CA GLY A 281 37.61 5.80 5.85
C GLY A 281 38.52 6.85 6.46
N ASN A 282 39.73 6.41 6.76
CA ASN A 282 40.91 7.19 7.16
C ASN A 282 42.17 6.48 6.67
N ASN A 283 43.34 6.92 7.12
CA ASN A 283 44.61 6.29 6.77
C ASN A 283 45.14 5.35 7.84
N GLU A 284 44.56 5.41 9.03
CA GLU A 284 44.84 4.49 10.11
C GLU A 284 43.94 3.25 9.97
N ASN A 285 44.38 2.10 10.48
CA ASN A 285 43.54 0.90 10.44
C ASN A 285 42.36 0.96 11.43
N GLU A 286 42.39 1.91 12.36
CA GLU A 286 41.34 2.13 13.36
C GLU A 286 40.28 3.11 12.86
N CYS A 287 39.00 2.84 13.15
CA CYS A 287 37.88 3.62 12.63
C CYS A 287 37.43 4.76 13.54
N ASN A 288 38.33 5.32 14.35
CA ASN A 288 37.99 6.30 15.39
C ASN A 288 38.17 7.75 14.93
N THR A 289 38.99 7.99 13.90
CA THR A 289 39.32 9.33 13.38
C THR A 289 39.07 9.45 11.87
N CYS A 290 37.96 8.88 11.38
CA CYS A 290 37.59 8.89 9.97
C CYS A 290 37.44 10.32 9.43
N ASP A 291 38.24 10.70 8.44
CA ASP A 291 38.21 12.00 7.77
C ASP A 291 37.87 11.89 6.27
N SER A 292 37.25 10.77 5.90
CA SER A 292 36.58 10.59 4.61
C SER A 292 35.33 9.71 4.73
N ARG A 293 34.33 10.00 3.88
CA ARG A 293 33.06 9.29 3.86
C ARG A 293 32.34 9.39 2.52
N ILE A 294 31.52 8.39 2.23
CA ILE A 294 30.49 8.42 1.18
C ILE A 294 29.19 7.93 1.80
N GLY A 295 28.09 8.67 1.66
CA GLY A 295 26.82 8.18 2.19
C GLY A 295 25.66 9.15 2.21
N PHE A 296 24.71 8.78 3.06
CA PHE A 296 23.40 9.37 3.25
C PHE A 296 23.20 9.73 4.71
N GLY A 297 22.71 10.95 4.97
CA GLY A 297 22.62 11.48 6.32
C GLY A 297 23.97 11.56 6.99
N THR A 298 24.89 12.29 6.37
CA THR A 298 26.28 12.38 6.81
C THR A 298 26.57 13.67 7.58
N GLY A 299 27.73 13.73 8.21
CA GLY A 299 28.21 14.88 8.98
C GLY A 299 29.64 14.65 9.50
N GLY A 300 30.18 15.64 10.20
CA GLY A 300 31.54 15.66 10.73
C GLY A 300 32.62 15.98 9.69
N ASP A 301 33.88 15.84 10.08
CA ASP A 301 35.05 16.13 9.25
C ASP A 301 35.07 15.33 7.94
N PRO A 302 35.58 15.89 6.83
CA PRO A 302 36.26 17.19 6.72
C PRO A 302 35.34 18.38 6.46
N ASP A 303 34.07 18.15 6.10
CA ASP A 303 33.07 19.20 5.91
C ASP A 303 31.73 18.74 6.51
N ASN A 304 31.33 19.33 7.64
CA ASN A 304 30.11 18.95 8.35
C ASN A 304 28.83 19.30 7.56
N SER A 305 28.88 20.22 6.60
CA SER A 305 27.70 20.68 5.86
C SER A 305 27.23 19.69 4.79
N ILE A 306 28.02 18.67 4.46
CA ILE A 306 27.66 17.65 3.48
C ILE A 306 26.76 16.62 4.16
N THR A 307 25.46 16.67 3.91
CA THR A 307 24.48 15.69 4.43
C THR A 307 24.32 14.48 3.54
N CYS A 308 24.75 14.59 2.28
CA CYS A 308 24.69 13.54 1.29
C CYS A 308 25.78 13.72 0.24
N GLY A 309 26.47 12.64 -0.11
CA GLY A 309 27.52 12.64 -1.14
C GLY A 309 28.84 12.12 -0.63
N ASN A 310 29.93 12.81 -0.93
CA ASN A 310 31.30 12.39 -0.63
C ASN A 310 32.17 13.53 -0.08
N ALA A 311 32.66 13.34 1.15
CA ALA A 311 33.62 14.22 1.80
C ALA A 311 34.95 13.46 2.00
N ALA A 312 36.09 14.03 1.64
CA ALA A 312 37.41 13.43 1.86
C ALA A 312 38.50 14.49 1.99
N SER A 313 39.38 14.35 2.99
CA SER A 313 40.49 15.27 3.24
C SER A 313 41.61 15.14 2.20
N TRP A 314 42.32 16.26 1.93
CA TRP A 314 43.49 16.29 1.04
C TRP A 314 44.77 15.82 1.74
N LEU A 315 44.86 16.05 3.05
CA LEU A 315 46.15 16.12 3.74
C LEU A 315 46.84 14.77 3.89
N TYR A 316 46.11 13.66 3.69
CA TYR A 316 46.62 12.35 4.04
C TYR A 316 46.03 11.26 3.13
N GLY A 317 46.61 10.97 1.96
CA GLY A 317 46.47 9.66 1.30
C GLY A 317 45.09 9.22 0.76
N SER A 318 44.13 10.12 0.53
CA SER A 318 42.85 9.77 -0.12
C SER A 318 43.03 9.41 -1.59
N ASP A 319 42.35 8.35 -2.07
CA ASP A 319 42.62 7.74 -3.40
C ASP A 319 42.56 8.73 -4.57
N ASN A 320 41.70 9.75 -4.47
CA ASN A 320 41.50 10.78 -5.49
C ASN A 320 41.70 12.20 -4.93
N GLY A 321 42.40 12.34 -3.79
CA GLY A 321 42.60 13.61 -3.12
C GLY A 321 41.32 14.19 -2.48
N LYS A 322 41.31 15.50 -2.27
CA LYS A 322 40.24 16.23 -1.59
C LYS A 322 38.94 16.09 -2.38
N SER A 323 37.85 15.79 -1.69
CA SER A 323 36.53 15.76 -2.29
C SER A 323 35.52 16.40 -1.36
N ASP A 324 34.81 17.41 -1.85
CA ASP A 324 33.66 18.03 -1.18
C ASP A 324 32.45 17.95 -2.14
N ILE A 325 32.07 16.72 -2.49
CA ILE A 325 30.98 16.47 -3.43
C ILE A 325 29.68 16.41 -2.64
N LYS A 326 28.96 17.52 -2.67
CA LYS A 326 27.56 17.57 -2.25
C LYS A 326 26.69 17.02 -3.35
N THR A 327 25.92 15.99 -3.05
CA THR A 327 24.94 15.46 -4.01
C THR A 327 23.64 16.23 -3.82
N MET A 328 23.39 17.14 -4.78
CA MET A 328 22.50 18.33 -4.76
C MET A 328 23.04 19.37 -3.78
N GLY A 329 23.49 20.58 -4.15
CA GLY A 329 23.73 21.38 -5.37
C GLY A 329 25.08 22.16 -5.22
N THR A 330 25.56 23.13 -6.00
CA THR A 330 25.08 23.97 -7.10
C THR A 330 25.98 23.84 -8.34
N LYS A 331 25.39 24.13 -9.51
CA LYS A 331 25.83 23.88 -10.90
C LYS A 331 26.08 22.40 -11.22
N GLU A 332 25.11 21.83 -11.94
CA GLU A 332 25.11 20.45 -12.46
C GLU A 332 24.86 19.42 -11.33
N SER A 333 23.61 19.00 -11.19
CA SER A 333 23.05 18.60 -9.88
C SER A 333 22.43 17.22 -9.85
N GLY A 334 22.61 16.49 -8.75
CA GLY A 334 21.86 15.25 -8.61
C GLY A 334 21.58 14.64 -7.25
N GLN A 335 20.61 13.74 -7.30
CA GLN A 335 19.66 13.33 -6.28
C GLN A 335 19.80 11.88 -5.81
N ILE A 336 19.38 11.68 -4.57
CA ILE A 336 19.31 10.42 -3.88
C ILE A 336 17.87 9.94 -3.70
N THR A 337 17.62 8.65 -3.89
CA THR A 337 16.35 8.01 -3.50
C THR A 337 16.64 6.70 -2.79
N LEU A 338 16.08 6.57 -1.59
CA LEU A 338 16.02 5.33 -0.82
C LEU A 338 14.75 4.59 -1.25
N LEU A 339 14.91 3.42 -1.86
CA LEU A 339 13.79 2.63 -2.34
C LEU A 339 13.83 1.21 -1.81
N LEU A 340 12.67 0.70 -1.41
CA LEU A 340 12.54 -0.63 -0.83
C LEU A 340 11.90 -1.63 -1.78
N GLU A 341 12.47 -2.83 -1.86
CA GLU A 341 11.81 -4.01 -2.41
C GLU A 341 11.11 -4.75 -1.26
N SER A 342 9.81 -4.49 -1.10
CA SER A 342 8.96 -5.12 -0.10
C SER A 342 8.63 -6.58 -0.46
N LYS A 343 8.30 -7.39 0.54
CA LYS A 343 7.64 -8.68 0.35
C LYS A 343 6.20 -8.54 0.83
N PRO A 344 5.19 -9.02 0.09
CA PRO A 344 3.86 -9.17 0.65
C PRO A 344 3.93 -10.24 1.75
N VAL A 345 3.70 -9.86 3.00
CA VAL A 345 3.33 -10.82 4.05
C VAL A 345 1.82 -10.96 3.94
N LEU A 346 1.35 -12.01 3.26
CA LEU A 346 -0.06 -12.39 3.31
C LEU A 346 -0.33 -13.03 4.67
N ILE A 347 -0.96 -12.28 5.57
CA ILE A 347 -1.65 -12.82 6.73
C ILE A 347 -3.07 -13.14 6.26
N PHE A 348 -3.38 -14.43 6.10
CA PHE A 348 -4.75 -14.87 5.93
C PHE A 348 -5.39 -15.00 7.31
N CYS A 349 -6.28 -14.08 7.67
CA CYS A 349 -7.26 -14.32 8.72
C CYS A 349 -8.51 -14.88 8.03
N HIS A 350 -8.73 -16.18 8.13
CA HIS A 350 -10.02 -16.74 7.78
C HIS A 350 -10.96 -16.46 8.97
N MET A 351 -11.92 -15.56 8.81
CA MET A 351 -13.09 -15.53 9.68
C MET A 351 -14.18 -16.33 8.99
N GLU A 352 -14.22 -17.63 9.27
CA GLU A 352 -15.46 -18.39 9.13
C GLU A 352 -15.89 -18.84 10.53
N ASN A 353 -17.15 -18.56 10.84
CA ASN A 353 -17.83 -18.99 12.06
C ASN A 353 -17.84 -20.52 12.11
N PHE A 354 -16.88 -21.12 12.79
CA PHE A 354 -17.03 -22.46 13.36
C PHE A 354 -17.05 -22.33 14.87
N GLY A 355 -18.24 -22.56 15.43
CA GLY A 355 -18.48 -22.48 16.87
C GLY A 355 -17.78 -23.57 17.67
N CYS A 356 -17.70 -23.28 18.97
CA CYS A 356 -17.37 -24.12 20.12
C CYS A 356 -15.88 -24.29 20.50
N GLY A 357 -15.50 -23.62 21.61
CA GLY A 357 -14.45 -24.07 22.54
C GLY A 357 -13.49 -22.97 23.01
N ASP A 358 -13.65 -22.50 24.25
CA ASP A 358 -12.73 -21.58 24.92
C ASP A 358 -11.34 -22.22 25.09
N GLY A 359 -10.35 -21.71 24.36
CA GLY A 359 -8.95 -22.12 24.45
C GLY A 359 -8.17 -21.57 23.26
N GLY A 360 -7.32 -20.56 23.50
CA GLY A 360 -6.53 -19.92 22.44
C GLY A 360 -5.57 -20.91 21.78
N TRP A 361 -5.67 -21.06 20.46
CA TRP A 361 -4.71 -21.81 19.65
C TRP A 361 -3.93 -20.84 18.77
N THR A 362 -2.60 -20.95 18.80
CA THR A 362 -1.71 -20.33 17.81
C THR A 362 -1.12 -21.44 16.95
N LEU A 363 -1.54 -21.54 15.69
CA LEU A 363 -0.91 -22.42 14.71
C LEU A 363 0.23 -21.67 14.01
N ILE A 364 1.47 -22.13 14.19
CA ILE A 364 2.63 -21.68 13.41
C ILE A 364 3.00 -22.78 12.41
N MET A 365 2.67 -22.59 11.13
CA MET A 365 3.57 -22.87 10.00
C MET A 365 2.90 -22.57 8.65
N LYS A 366 3.67 -21.99 7.71
CA LYS A 366 3.44 -22.15 6.28
C LYS A 366 4.77 -22.27 5.54
N ILE A 367 5.00 -23.44 4.95
CA ILE A 367 6.04 -23.69 3.94
C ILE A 367 5.38 -23.59 2.57
N ASN A 368 6.08 -23.08 1.56
CA ASN A 368 5.72 -23.36 0.17
C ASN A 368 6.97 -23.48 -0.71
N GLY A 369 7.09 -24.60 -1.44
CA GLY A 369 8.16 -24.88 -2.39
C GLY A 369 8.67 -26.32 -2.39
N THR A 370 7.84 -27.26 -2.87
CA THR A 370 8.17 -28.59 -3.43
C THR A 370 9.08 -29.54 -2.63
N LYS A 371 8.45 -30.57 -2.03
CA LYS A 371 8.96 -31.78 -1.34
C LYS A 371 9.59 -31.60 0.04
N VAL A 372 8.89 -32.07 1.09
CA VAL A 372 9.49 -32.56 2.34
C VAL A 372 8.74 -33.80 2.80
N THR A 373 9.44 -34.93 2.87
CA THR A 373 9.04 -36.14 3.61
C THR A 373 9.18 -35.87 5.11
N LEU A 374 8.13 -36.10 5.90
CA LEU A 374 8.14 -35.93 7.35
C LEU A 374 8.85 -37.11 8.03
N SER A 375 9.80 -36.82 8.91
CA SER A 375 10.25 -37.77 9.93
C SER A 375 10.44 -37.05 11.27
N HIS A 376 9.51 -37.35 12.19
CA HIS A 376 9.50 -37.17 13.65
C HIS A 376 9.25 -35.76 14.24
N LEU A 377 8.19 -35.71 15.06
CA LEU A 377 7.72 -34.60 15.88
C LEU A 377 8.27 -34.77 17.31
N LEU A 378 8.84 -33.71 17.90
CA LEU A 378 9.21 -33.69 19.33
C LEU A 378 8.12 -32.92 20.11
N LEU A 379 7.43 -33.62 21.00
CA LEU A 379 6.52 -33.02 21.99
C LEU A 379 7.30 -32.75 23.27
N LEU A 380 7.25 -31.53 23.80
CA LEU A 380 7.56 -31.26 25.20
C LEU A 380 6.35 -30.63 25.87
N TRP A 381 5.95 -31.29 26.95
CA TRP A 381 4.89 -30.89 27.87
C TRP A 381 5.54 -30.43 29.17
N SER A 382 4.95 -29.46 29.85
CA SER A 382 5.18 -29.20 31.27
C SER A 382 3.87 -28.68 31.88
N GLN A 383 3.54 -29.25 33.04
CA GLN A 383 2.25 -29.19 33.76
C GLN A 383 1.68 -27.79 33.99
#